data_AF-A0A9D5N6F8-F1
#
_entry.id   AF-A0A9D5N6F8-F1
#
_cell.length_a   1.000
_cell.length_b   1.000
_cell.length_c   1.000
_cell.angle_alpha   90.00
_cell.angle_beta   90.00
_cell.angle_gamma   90.00
#
_symmetry.space_group_name_H-M   'P 1'
#
loop_
_entity.id
_entity.type
_entity.pdbx_description
1 polymer ?
#
loop_
_entity_poly.entity_id
_entity_poly.type
_entity_poly.pdbx_seq_one_letter_code
_entity_poly.pdbx_strand_id
1 'polypeptide(L)'
;MNKYLRPVLMTLACGIGGGIVMALLLLYMMITTVFTTGGLGFVLELLVAAALPLCLNVVRNEGIFLKTAQFLMVAVSFTISMYYAGYVSAPADFANMNAAIILVSAILHAVSLASFLIAAGIRKFILKK
;
A
#
# COMPACT_ATOMS: atom_id res chain seq x y z
N MET A 1 15.82 -25.13 -14.20
CA MET A 1 15.14 -23.88 -13.78
C MET A 1 16.04 -23.17 -12.76
N ASN A 2 16.35 -21.89 -12.97
CA ASN A 2 17.28 -21.14 -12.10
C ASN A 2 16.77 -21.14 -10.64
N LYS A 3 17.61 -21.50 -9.66
CA LYS A 3 17.25 -21.68 -8.23
C LYS A 3 16.63 -20.41 -7.61
N TYR A 4 16.90 -19.25 -8.18
CA TYR A 4 16.37 -17.95 -7.72
C TYR A 4 15.11 -17.49 -8.46
N LEU A 5 14.75 -18.12 -9.57
CA LEU A 5 13.65 -17.66 -10.43
C LEU A 5 12.29 -17.79 -9.72
N ARG A 6 12.02 -18.93 -9.08
CA ARG A 6 10.75 -19.17 -8.37
C ARG A 6 10.53 -18.16 -7.22
N PRO A 7 11.48 -17.94 -6.29
CA PRO A 7 11.36 -16.92 -5.25
C PRO A 7 11.09 -15.51 -5.79
N VAL A 8 11.75 -15.12 -6.88
CA VAL A 8 11.56 -13.81 -7.52
C VAL A 8 10.15 -13.69 -8.09
N LEU A 9 9.70 -14.67 -8.86
CA LEU A 9 8.35 -14.67 -9.46
C LEU A 9 7.26 -14.63 -8.38
N MET A 10 7.41 -15.39 -7.30
CA MET A 10 6.46 -15.38 -6.18
C MET A 10 6.47 -14.02 -5.46
N THR A 11 7.64 -13.41 -5.27
CA THR A 11 7.75 -12.07 -4.69
C THR A 11 7.03 -11.02 -5.55
N LEU A 12 7.22 -11.07 -6.87
CA LEU A 12 6.55 -10.18 -7.81
C LEU A 12 5.03 -10.40 -7.80
N ALA A 13 4.58 -11.66 -7.86
CA ALA A 13 3.17 -11.99 -7.85
C ALA A 13 2.47 -11.52 -6.56
N CYS A 14 3.07 -11.77 -5.39
CA CYS A 14 2.54 -11.31 -4.11
C CYS A 14 2.55 -9.78 -4.00
N GLY A 15 3.63 -9.12 -4.44
CA GLY A 15 3.73 -7.67 -4.41
C GLY A 15 2.72 -6.99 -5.32
N ILE A 16 2.64 -7.40 -6.60
CA ILE A 16 1.71 -6.82 -7.57
C ILE A 16 0.27 -7.14 -7.18
N GLY A 17 -0.05 -8.41 -6.89
CA GLY A 17 -1.40 -8.83 -6.50
C GLY A 17 -1.86 -8.16 -5.22
N GLY A 18 -1.00 -8.12 -4.20
CA GLY A 18 -1.27 -7.40 -2.96
C GLY A 18 -1.47 -5.90 -3.19
N GLY A 19 -0.68 -5.30 -4.09
CA GLY A 19 -0.80 -3.89 -4.44
C GLY A 19 -2.11 -3.53 -5.13
N ILE A 20 -2.61 -4.39 -6.02
CA ILE A 20 -3.92 -4.22 -6.65
C ILE A 20 -5.04 -4.28 -5.59
N VAL A 21 -5.00 -5.29 -4.71
CA VAL A 21 -6.00 -5.43 -3.63
C VAL A 21 -5.97 -4.22 -2.69
N MET A 22 -4.76 -3.77 -2.30
CA MET A 22 -4.57 -2.58 -1.48
C MET A 22 -5.12 -1.33 -2.17
N ALA A 23 -4.87 -1.16 -3.47
CA ALA A 23 -5.38 -0.02 -4.24
C ALA A 23 -6.91 0.03 -4.21
N LEU A 24 -7.55 -1.10 -4.52
CA LEU A 24 -9.00 -1.19 -4.57
C LEU A 24 -9.63 -0.89 -3.21
N LEU A 25 -9.06 -1.42 -2.13
CA LEU A 25 -9.56 -1.19 -0.78
C LEU A 25 -9.37 0.27 -0.33
N LEU A 26 -8.16 0.82 -0.48
CA LEU A 26 -7.88 2.19 -0.05
C LEU A 26 -8.65 3.21 -0.90
N LEU A 27 -8.73 3.02 -2.23
CA LEU A 27 -9.55 3.90 -3.08
C LEU A 27 -11.02 3.82 -2.71
N TYR A 28 -11.56 2.63 -2.45
CA TYR A 28 -12.94 2.50 -1.98
C TYR A 28 -13.17 3.31 -0.70
N MET A 29 -12.30 3.16 0.30
CA MET A 29 -12.42 3.92 1.55
C MET A 29 -12.31 5.43 1.31
N MET A 30 -11.29 5.87 0.57
CA MET A 30 -11.09 7.28 0.22
C MET A 30 -12.30 7.90 -0.50
N ILE A 31 -12.95 7.14 -1.39
CA ILE A 31 -14.18 7.58 -2.07
C ILE A 31 -15.32 7.73 -1.06
N THR A 32 -15.48 6.76 -0.14
CA THR A 32 -16.56 6.82 0.86
C THR A 32 -16.39 7.93 1.89
N THR A 33 -15.16 8.36 2.14
CA THR A 33 -14.84 9.48 3.04
C THR A 33 -14.69 10.80 2.29
N VAL A 34 -14.93 10.81 0.98
CA VAL A 34 -14.84 12.00 0.12
C VAL A 34 -13.46 12.65 0.21
N PHE A 35 -12.41 11.82 0.33
CA PHE A 35 -11.01 12.25 0.35
C PHE A 35 -10.70 13.25 1.49
N THR A 36 -11.38 13.12 2.62
CA THR A 36 -11.12 13.94 3.82
C THR A 36 -9.96 13.40 4.63
N THR A 37 -9.15 14.29 5.21
CA THR A 37 -8.10 13.96 6.20
C THR A 37 -8.59 14.08 7.65
N GLY A 38 -9.90 14.28 7.84
CA GLY A 38 -10.52 14.49 9.15
C GLY A 38 -11.53 13.41 9.52
N GLY A 39 -11.67 13.16 10.82
CA GLY A 39 -12.72 12.30 11.37
C GLY A 39 -12.36 10.82 11.45
N LEU A 40 -13.31 10.03 11.94
CA LEU A 40 -13.11 8.61 12.24
C LEU A 40 -12.85 7.75 11.00
N GLY A 41 -13.46 8.09 9.86
CA GLY A 41 -13.24 7.38 8.59
C GLY A 41 -11.76 7.41 8.17
N PHE A 42 -11.14 8.58 8.23
CA PHE A 42 -9.72 8.73 7.90
C PHE A 42 -8.80 7.99 8.89
N VAL A 43 -9.14 7.96 10.18
CA VAL A 43 -8.39 7.16 11.17
C VAL A 43 -8.45 5.66 10.83
N LEU A 44 -9.60 5.16 10.41
CA LEU A 44 -9.73 3.77 9.95
C LEU A 44 -8.91 3.51 8.69
N GLU A 45 -8.88 4.44 7.74
CA GLU A 45 -8.03 4.34 6.55
C GLU A 45 -6.54 4.22 6.92
N LEU A 46 -6.07 5.04 7.87
CA LEU A 46 -4.68 4.97 8.37
C LEU A 46 -4.37 3.60 8.99
N LEU A 47 -5.29 3.05 9.78
CA LEU A 47 -5.13 1.73 10.39
C LEU A 47 -5.08 0.62 9.34
N VAL A 48 -5.99 0.66 8.36
CA VAL A 48 -6.02 -0.31 7.25
C VAL A 48 -4.75 -0.20 6.41
N ALA A 49 -4.33 1.02 6.05
CA ALA A 49 -3.09 1.28 5.31
C ALA A 49 -1.85 0.74 6.05
N ALA A 50 -1.78 0.92 7.36
CA ALA A 50 -0.69 0.36 8.17
C ALA A 50 -0.73 -1.18 8.26
N ALA A 51 -1.91 -1.79 8.29
CA ALA A 51 -2.06 -3.24 8.45
C ALA A 51 -1.75 -4.02 7.16
N LEU A 52 -2.16 -3.50 6.00
CA LEU A 52 -2.15 -4.22 4.73
C LEU A 52 -0.76 -4.76 4.33
N PRO A 53 0.35 -3.97 4.35
CA PRO A 53 1.67 -4.51 4.05
C PRO A 53 2.09 -5.61 5.03
N LEU A 54 1.67 -5.50 6.30
CA LEU A 54 2.00 -6.49 7.34
C LEU A 54 1.29 -7.83 7.10
N CYS A 55 0.15 -7.85 6.41
CA CYS A 55 -0.56 -9.09 6.07
C CYS A 55 0.32 -10.03 5.22
N LEU A 56 1.24 -9.52 4.40
CA LEU A 56 2.19 -10.36 3.64
C LEU A 56 3.14 -11.18 4.53
N ASN A 57 3.21 -10.92 5.84
CA ASN A 57 3.98 -11.77 6.76
C ASN A 57 3.51 -13.23 6.77
N VAL A 58 2.25 -13.53 6.41
CA VAL A 58 1.72 -14.90 6.38
C VAL A 58 2.43 -15.79 5.36
N VAL A 59 2.94 -15.19 4.26
CA VAL A 59 3.67 -15.90 3.20
C VAL A 59 5.19 -15.85 3.40
N ARG A 60 5.68 -15.40 4.57
CA ARG A 60 7.12 -15.24 4.84
C ARG A 60 7.93 -16.54 4.72
N ASN A 61 7.32 -17.68 5.02
CA ASN A 61 7.99 -18.99 5.02
C ASN A 61 8.12 -19.59 3.62
N GLU A 62 7.53 -18.98 2.59
CA GLU A 62 7.54 -19.45 1.20
C GLU A 62 8.82 -19.08 0.41
N GLY A 63 9.87 -18.64 1.11
CA GLY A 63 11.14 -18.25 0.49
C GLY A 63 11.07 -16.93 -0.31
N ILE A 64 10.03 -16.13 -0.10
CA ILE A 64 9.84 -14.84 -0.78
C ILE A 64 10.71 -13.72 -0.16
N PHE A 65 11.05 -12.73 -0.98
CA PHE A 65 11.68 -11.50 -0.50
C PHE A 65 10.62 -10.55 0.06
N LEU A 66 10.19 -10.80 1.29
CA LEU A 66 9.03 -10.14 1.92
C LEU A 66 9.07 -8.61 1.83
N LYS A 67 10.21 -7.98 2.14
CA LYS A 67 10.34 -6.51 2.09
C LYS A 67 10.11 -5.97 0.68
N THR A 68 10.61 -6.67 -0.33
CA THR A 68 10.43 -6.30 -1.73
C THR A 68 8.97 -6.46 -2.14
N ALA A 69 8.30 -7.54 -1.72
CA ALA A 69 6.88 -7.72 -1.97
C ALA A 69 6.03 -6.62 -1.32
N GLN A 70 6.31 -6.27 -0.06
CA GLN A 70 5.64 -5.18 0.67
C GLN A 70 5.87 -3.82 0.00
N PHE A 71 7.09 -3.52 -0.40
CA PHE A 71 7.40 -2.30 -1.13
C PHE A 71 6.66 -2.23 -2.48
N LEU A 72 6.69 -3.32 -3.25
CA LEU A 72 5.97 -3.42 -4.53
C LEU A 72 4.46 -3.25 -4.35
N MET A 73 3.90 -3.85 -3.31
CA MET A 73 2.49 -3.69 -2.95
C MET A 73 2.12 -2.22 -2.74
N VAL A 74 2.90 -1.49 -1.94
CA VAL A 74 2.65 -0.06 -1.71
C VAL A 74 2.87 0.76 -2.98
N ALA A 75 3.92 0.46 -3.75
CA ALA A 75 4.23 1.19 -4.98
C ALA A 75 3.13 1.02 -6.04
N VAL A 76 2.67 -0.21 -6.29
CA VAL A 76 1.59 -0.50 -7.22
C VAL A 76 0.28 0.17 -6.77
N SER A 77 -0.04 0.10 -5.48
CA SER A 77 -1.22 0.76 -4.93
C SER A 77 -1.19 2.27 -5.13
N PHE A 78 -0.03 2.89 -4.88
CA PHE A 78 0.15 4.32 -5.03
C PHE A 78 0.00 4.72 -6.50
N THR A 79 0.62 3.98 -7.43
CA THR A 79 0.50 4.23 -8.87
C THR A 79 -0.94 4.16 -9.34
N ILE A 80 -1.71 3.16 -8.92
CA ILE A 80 -3.14 3.05 -9.28
C ILE A 80 -3.93 4.25 -8.73
N SER A 81 -3.63 4.68 -7.50
CA SER A 81 -4.28 5.84 -6.89
C SER A 81 -3.97 7.15 -7.62
N MET A 82 -2.73 7.33 -8.09
CA MET A 82 -2.35 8.48 -8.92
C MET A 82 -3.02 8.46 -10.29
N TYR A 83 -3.13 7.27 -10.91
CA TYR A 83 -3.86 7.11 -12.16
C TYR A 83 -5.35 7.46 -11.99
N TYR A 84 -5.97 7.01 -10.89
CA TYR A 84 -7.33 7.39 -10.54
C TYR A 84 -7.49 8.90 -10.35
N ALA A 85 -6.56 9.55 -9.65
CA ALA A 85 -6.57 11.00 -9.45
C ALA A 85 -6.56 11.76 -10.78
N GLY A 86 -5.71 11.36 -11.73
CA GLY A 86 -5.64 11.94 -13.07
C GLY A 86 -6.91 11.67 -13.90
N TYR A 87 -7.48 10.48 -13.79
CA TYR A 87 -8.70 10.12 -14.52
C TYR A 87 -9.92 10.92 -14.05
N VAL A 88 -10.14 11.02 -12.74
CA VAL A 88 -11.31 11.70 -12.16
C VAL A 88 -11.23 13.22 -12.26
N SER A 89 -10.02 13.78 -12.36
CA SER A 89 -9.83 15.22 -12.48
C SER A 89 -9.76 15.73 -13.93
N ALA A 90 -9.88 14.84 -14.92
CA ALA A 90 -9.95 15.23 -16.33
C ALA A 90 -11.18 16.10 -16.67
N PRO A 91 -12.38 15.87 -16.11
CA PRO A 91 -13.50 16.79 -16.22
C PRO A 91 -13.31 18.06 -15.38
N ALA A 92 -13.68 19.21 -15.94
CA ALA A 92 -13.49 20.53 -15.29
C ALA A 92 -14.21 20.66 -13.93
N ASP A 93 -15.34 19.97 -13.77
CA ASP A 93 -16.15 19.98 -12.54
C ASP A 93 -15.43 19.36 -11.33
N PHE A 94 -14.37 18.57 -11.58
CA PHE A 94 -13.65 17.82 -10.54
C PHE A 94 -12.16 18.16 -10.47
N ALA A 95 -11.72 19.25 -11.11
CA ALA A 95 -10.31 19.65 -11.13
C ALA A 95 -9.71 19.81 -9.72
N ASN A 96 -10.51 20.29 -8.76
CA ASN A 96 -10.11 20.47 -7.36
C ASN A 96 -9.99 19.14 -6.58
N MET A 97 -10.57 18.04 -7.07
CA MET A 97 -10.51 16.74 -6.40
C MET A 97 -9.14 16.07 -6.54
N ASN A 98 -8.37 16.42 -7.58
CA ASN A 98 -7.05 15.84 -7.83
C ASN A 98 -6.12 16.01 -6.62
N ALA A 99 -6.04 17.24 -6.10
CA ALA A 99 -5.17 17.58 -4.97
C ALA A 99 -5.56 16.82 -3.70
N ALA A 100 -6.86 16.65 -3.44
CA ALA A 100 -7.36 15.90 -2.30
C ALA A 100 -7.01 14.40 -2.41
N ILE A 101 -7.24 13.79 -3.58
CA ILE A 101 -6.90 12.38 -3.84
C ILE A 101 -5.40 12.16 -3.67
N ILE A 102 -4.56 13.03 -4.25
CA ILE A 102 -3.11 12.94 -4.15
C ILE A 102 -2.66 13.05 -2.69
N LEU A 103 -3.18 14.03 -1.95
CA LEU A 103 -2.82 14.27 -0.55
C LEU A 103 -3.15 13.07 0.33
N VAL A 104 -4.40 12.60 0.30
CA VAL A 104 -4.84 11.47 1.12
C VAL A 104 -4.06 10.21 0.74
N SER A 105 -3.94 9.93 -0.56
CA SER A 105 -3.14 8.79 -1.05
C SER A 105 -1.70 8.85 -0.55
N ALA A 106 -1.03 10.01 -0.65
CA ALA A 106 0.34 10.16 -0.17
C ALA A 106 0.47 9.83 1.32
N ILE A 107 -0.47 10.28 2.16
CA ILE A 107 -0.46 10.00 3.60
C ILE A 107 -0.64 8.49 3.87
N LEU A 108 -1.65 7.87 3.25
CA LEU A 108 -1.94 6.44 3.47
C LEU A 108 -0.75 5.56 3.04
N HIS A 109 -0.13 5.85 1.90
CA HIS A 109 1.01 5.08 1.41
C HIS A 109 2.29 5.37 2.22
N ALA A 110 2.48 6.59 2.74
CA ALA A 110 3.56 6.90 3.68
C ALA A 110 3.41 6.10 4.99
N VAL A 111 2.20 6.01 5.53
CA VAL A 111 1.88 5.20 6.72
C VAL A 111 2.11 3.72 6.45
N SER A 112 1.72 3.25 5.27
CA SER A 112 1.98 1.88 4.81
C SER A 112 3.49 1.58 4.78
N LEU A 113 4.31 2.47 4.22
CA LEU A 113 5.77 2.36 4.22
C LEU A 113 6.35 2.34 5.64
N ALA A 114 5.93 3.30 6.48
CA ALA A 114 6.41 3.42 7.85
C ALA A 114 6.11 2.14 8.65
N SER A 115 4.90 1.58 8.51
CA SER A 115 4.46 0.41 9.26
C SER A 115 5.38 -0.80 9.10
N PHE A 116 5.71 -1.19 7.86
CA PHE A 116 6.54 -2.38 7.63
C PHE A 116 8.01 -2.10 7.90
N LEU A 117 8.48 -0.85 7.73
CA LEU A 117 9.83 -0.47 8.10
C LEU A 117 10.04 -0.55 9.60
N ILE A 118 9.08 -0.04 10.40
CA ILE A 118 9.08 -0.16 11.85
C ILE A 118 9.04 -1.64 12.26
N ALA A 119 8.13 -2.43 11.69
CA ALA A 119 8.04 -3.86 11.98
C ALA A 119 9.35 -4.61 11.65
N ALA A 120 10.00 -4.27 10.53
CA ALA A 120 11.30 -4.82 10.17
C ALA A 120 12.42 -4.40 11.14
N GLY A 121 12.39 -3.14 11.61
CA GLY A 121 13.31 -2.61 12.61
C GLY A 121 13.18 -3.33 13.95
N ILE A 122 11.95 -3.47 14.46
CA ILE A 122 11.64 -4.20 15.70
C ILE A 122 12.14 -5.64 15.63
N ARG A 123 11.87 -6.35 14.53
CA ARG A 123 12.36 -7.73 14.35
C ARG A 123 13.88 -7.83 14.38
N LYS A 124 14.57 -6.88 13.74
CA LYS A 124 16.04 -6.84 13.76
C LYS A 124 16.59 -6.61 15.17
N PHE A 125 15.87 -5.85 16.00
CA PHE A 125 16.27 -5.59 17.38
C PHE A 125 16.01 -6.80 18.29
N ILE A 126 14.84 -7.44 18.18
CA ILE A 126 14.45 -8.60 19.01
C ILE A 126 15.32 -9.83 18.69
N LEU A 127 15.55 -10.13 17.41
CA LEU A 127 16.32 -11.31 16.97
C LEU A 127 17.84 -11.12 17.08
N LYS A 128 18.30 -9.97 17.58
CA LYS A 128 19.70 -9.71 17.94
C LYS A 128 20.00 -10.01 19.42
N LYS A 129 19.03 -10.53 20.17
CA LYS A 129 19.25 -11.30 21.40
C LYS A 129 19.18 -12.79 21.06
#